data_AF-A0A7Y2NAV7-F1
#
_entry.id   AF-A0A7Y2NAV7-F1
#
_cell.length_a   1.000
_cell.length_b   1.000
_cell.length_c   1.000
_cell.angle_alpha   90.00
_cell.angle_beta   90.00
_cell.angle_gamma   90.00
#
_symmetry.space_group_name_H-M   'P 1'
#
loop_
_entity.id
_entity.type
_entity.pdbx_description
1 polymer ?
#
loop_
_entity_poly.entity_id
_entity_poly.type
_entity_poly.pdbx_seq_one_letter_code
_entity_poly.pdbx_strand_id
1 'polypeptide(L)'
;MRVAIGLGSNLGDRESHLSYALEALSSIGEVLAVSSLYRTAPVGEVAQDDFLNAVAVFETDLSPTQILERCLEVETARGRVRTVRWGPRTLDLDLLLYNSMNIAEPGLRVPHPELLHRRFALEPLLEVWPDAKLPSGEPLSQFIPAVADQQLERWTPAATTGRAVFNRFAFLVPMIALILVVWWAVGWLVNQVL
;
A
#
# COMPACT_ATOMS: atom_id res chain seq x y z
N MET A 1 2.66 -5.13 15.93
CA MET A 1 3.02 -3.78 15.39
C MET A 1 2.37 -3.58 14.04
N ARG A 2 1.81 -2.39 13.74
CA ARG A 2 1.16 -2.09 12.44
C ARG A 2 2.17 -1.67 11.39
N VAL A 3 2.08 -2.26 10.19
CA VAL A 3 3.04 -2.14 9.09
C VAL A 3 2.30 -1.87 7.79
N ALA A 4 2.90 -1.07 6.91
CA ALA A 4 2.43 -0.90 5.54
C ALA A 4 3.50 -1.37 4.55
N ILE A 5 3.12 -2.28 3.64
CA ILE A 5 3.95 -2.74 2.53
C ILE A 5 3.32 -2.28 1.22
N GLY A 6 4.12 -1.66 0.36
CA GLY A 6 3.78 -1.39 -1.03
C GLY A 6 4.05 -2.63 -1.87
N LEU A 7 3.15 -2.96 -2.79
CA LEU A 7 3.28 -4.06 -3.72
C LEU A 7 3.26 -3.52 -5.14
N GLY A 8 4.20 -3.95 -5.98
CA GLY A 8 4.30 -3.54 -7.38
C GLY A 8 4.65 -4.70 -8.31
N SER A 9 4.07 -4.73 -9.51
CA SER A 9 4.39 -5.73 -10.54
C SER A 9 4.11 -5.20 -11.93
N ASN A 10 5.06 -5.35 -12.86
CA ASN A 10 4.88 -4.97 -14.28
C ASN A 10 5.29 -6.04 -15.29
N LEU A 11 5.71 -7.23 -14.86
CA LEU A 11 6.05 -8.34 -15.75
C LEU A 11 5.11 -9.54 -15.54
N GLY A 12 4.80 -10.22 -16.64
CA GLY A 12 4.06 -11.48 -16.61
C GLY A 12 2.63 -11.33 -16.09
N ASP A 13 2.21 -12.31 -15.29
CA ASP A 13 0.90 -12.31 -14.64
C ASP A 13 0.93 -11.44 -13.36
N ARG A 14 0.79 -10.13 -13.56
CA ARG A 14 0.90 -9.11 -12.50
C ARG A 14 -0.06 -9.36 -11.34
N GLU A 15 -1.30 -9.72 -11.62
CA GLU A 15 -2.31 -10.00 -10.59
C GLU A 15 -1.96 -11.25 -9.77
N SER A 16 -1.48 -12.31 -10.43
CA SER A 16 -0.98 -13.50 -9.74
C SER A 16 0.20 -13.20 -8.83
N HIS A 17 1.17 -12.40 -9.30
CA HIS A 17 2.32 -12.00 -8.49
C HIS A 17 1.90 -11.25 -7.21
N LEU A 18 1.00 -10.28 -7.35
CA LEU A 18 0.49 -9.52 -6.20
C LEU A 18 -0.35 -10.39 -5.26
N SER A 19 -1.19 -11.29 -5.79
CA SER A 19 -2.00 -12.21 -4.98
C SER A 19 -1.12 -13.15 -4.13
N TYR A 20 -0.06 -13.69 -4.71
CA TYR A 20 0.91 -14.52 -3.98
C TYR A 20 1.65 -13.74 -2.89
N ALA A 21 1.99 -12.48 -3.16
CA ALA A 21 2.62 -11.63 -2.15
C ALA A 21 1.68 -11.44 -0.94
N LEU A 22 0.40 -11.17 -1.17
CA LEU A 22 -0.60 -11.05 -0.10
C LEU A 22 -0.74 -12.34 0.72
N GLU A 23 -0.80 -13.50 0.05
CA GLU A 23 -0.83 -14.79 0.74
C GLU A 23 0.42 -14.99 1.60
N ALA A 24 1.61 -14.68 1.06
CA ALA A 24 2.85 -14.80 1.81
C ALA A 24 2.92 -13.82 2.99
N LEU A 25 2.45 -12.58 2.82
CA LEU A 25 2.37 -11.60 3.90
C LEU A 25 1.37 -12.03 5.00
N SER A 26 0.26 -12.66 4.63
CA SER A 26 -0.70 -13.21 5.60
C SER A 26 -0.15 -14.36 6.46
N SER A 27 0.96 -14.98 6.03
CA SER A 27 1.64 -16.02 6.82
C SER A 27 2.54 -15.45 7.92
N ILE A 28 2.87 -14.15 7.87
CA ILE A 28 3.79 -13.48 8.80
C ILE A 28 3.09 -12.41 9.67
N GLY A 29 1.77 -12.26 9.53
CA GLY A 29 0.99 -11.27 10.26
C GLY A 29 -0.49 -11.28 9.88
N GLU A 30 -1.30 -10.58 10.66
CA GLU A 30 -2.72 -10.39 10.39
C GLU A 30 -2.92 -9.24 9.40
N VAL A 31 -3.38 -9.55 8.19
CA VAL A 31 -3.71 -8.52 7.19
C VAL A 31 -4.97 -7.78 7.63
N LEU A 32 -4.81 -6.50 7.97
CA LEU A 32 -5.90 -5.64 8.40
C LEU A 32 -6.68 -5.09 7.19
N ALA A 33 -5.97 -4.68 6.15
CA ALA A 33 -6.57 -4.09 4.96
C ALA A 33 -5.63 -4.17 3.76
N VAL A 34 -6.22 -4.22 2.56
CA VAL A 34 -5.51 -4.14 1.29
C VAL A 34 -6.21 -3.09 0.44
N SER A 35 -5.42 -2.20 -0.17
CA SER A 35 -5.93 -1.15 -1.03
C SER A 35 -6.54 -1.73 -2.30
N SER A 36 -7.17 -0.86 -3.08
CA SER A 36 -7.48 -1.19 -4.46
C SER A 36 -6.19 -1.41 -5.27
N LEU A 37 -6.34 -2.06 -6.42
CA LEU A 37 -5.27 -2.14 -7.41
C LEU A 37 -5.27 -0.86 -8.24
N TYR A 38 -4.06 -0.37 -8.53
CA TYR A 38 -3.85 0.83 -9.33
C TYR A 38 -2.90 0.53 -10.47
N ARG A 39 -3.27 0.90 -11.68
CA ARG A 39 -2.40 0.91 -12.85
C ARG A 39 -1.69 2.25 -12.94
N THR A 40 -0.37 2.22 -13.10
CA THR A 40 0.45 3.44 -13.23
C THR A 40 1.56 3.26 -14.25
N ALA A 41 1.93 4.37 -14.89
CA ALA A 41 3.13 4.41 -15.72
C ALA A 41 4.38 4.06 -14.89
N PRO A 42 5.42 3.47 -15.50
CA PRO A 42 6.67 3.20 -14.82
C PRO A 42 7.39 4.49 -14.41
N VAL A 43 8.15 4.41 -13.32
CA VAL A 43 9.06 5.48 -12.90
C VAL A 43 10.41 5.31 -13.58
N GLY A 44 10.96 6.42 -14.09
CA GLY A 44 12.30 6.47 -14.71
C GLY A 44 12.24 6.46 -16.24
N GLU A 45 13.42 6.39 -16.85
CA GLU A 45 13.58 6.53 -18.32
C GLU A 45 13.56 5.19 -19.07
N VAL A 46 13.49 4.07 -18.34
CA VAL A 46 13.48 2.73 -18.93
C VAL A 46 12.08 2.43 -19.46
N ALA A 47 11.96 2.33 -20.78
CA ALA A 47 10.73 1.90 -21.45
C ALA A 47 10.34 0.49 -20.97
N GLN A 48 9.15 0.38 -20.37
CA GLN A 48 8.62 -0.86 -19.81
C GLN A 48 7.10 -0.75 -19.68
N ASP A 49 6.44 -1.88 -19.45
CA ASP A 49 5.00 -1.93 -19.24
C ASP A 49 4.59 -1.24 -17.94
N ASP A 50 3.32 -0.84 -17.89
CA ASP A 50 2.70 -0.25 -16.71
C ASP A 50 2.71 -1.20 -15.51
N PHE A 51 2.86 -0.62 -14.32
CA PHE A 51 2.76 -1.34 -13.07
C PHE A 51 1.31 -1.51 -12.64
N LEU A 52 1.01 -2.65 -12.02
CA LEU A 52 -0.04 -2.74 -11.02
C LEU A 52 0.57 -2.53 -9.64
N ASN A 53 0.00 -1.61 -8.87
CA ASN A 53 0.41 -1.26 -7.52
C ASN A 53 -0.75 -1.42 -6.52
N ALA A 54 -0.42 -1.78 -5.30
CA ALA A 54 -1.32 -1.79 -4.14
C ALA A 54 -0.53 -1.58 -2.84
N VAL A 55 -1.24 -1.38 -1.75
CA VAL A 55 -0.68 -1.35 -0.39
C VAL A 55 -1.43 -2.33 0.49
N ALA A 56 -0.68 -3.13 1.25
CA ALA A 56 -1.22 -3.98 2.30
C ALA A 56 -0.82 -3.42 3.67
N VAL A 57 -1.78 -3.34 4.57
CA VAL A 57 -1.57 -2.97 5.97
C VAL A 57 -1.85 -4.18 6.83
N PHE A 58 -0.91 -4.54 7.70
CA PHE A 58 -1.01 -5.71 8.57
C PHE A 58 -0.41 -5.45 9.95
N GLU A 59 -0.74 -6.32 10.90
CA GLU A 59 -0.08 -6.41 12.19
C GLU A 59 0.83 -7.63 12.28
N THR A 60 2.04 -7.42 12.81
CA THR A 60 3.02 -8.48 13.00
C THR A 60 3.89 -8.21 14.23
N ASP A 61 4.44 -9.27 14.81
CA ASP A 61 5.45 -9.20 15.86
C ASP A 61 6.89 -9.26 15.31
N LEU A 62 7.04 -9.40 13.99
CA LEU A 62 8.35 -9.38 13.34
C LEU A 62 9.00 -8.00 13.40
N SER A 63 10.32 -8.00 13.53
CA SER A 63 11.13 -6.81 13.39
C SER A 63 11.15 -6.30 11.93
N PRO A 64 11.45 -5.02 11.71
CA PRO A 64 11.60 -4.44 10.37
C PRO A 64 12.57 -5.21 9.47
N THR A 65 13.70 -5.67 10.01
CA THR A 65 14.71 -6.46 9.29
C THR A 65 14.15 -7.82 8.87
N GLN A 66 13.44 -8.51 9.77
CA GLN A 66 12.78 -9.78 9.44
C GLN A 66 11.71 -9.59 8.35
N ILE A 67 10.96 -8.49 8.38
CA ILE A 67 9.99 -8.17 7.33
C ILE A 67 10.68 -7.96 5.99
N LEU A 68 11.78 -7.19 5.97
CA LEU A 68 12.57 -6.99 4.75
C LEU A 68 13.07 -8.33 4.17
N GLU A 69 13.62 -9.21 5.02
CA GLU A 69 14.06 -10.55 4.60
C GLU A 69 12.92 -11.33 3.96
N ARG A 70 11.73 -11.33 4.59
CA ARG A 70 10.53 -11.98 4.03
C ARG A 70 10.09 -11.37 2.71
N CYS A 71 10.13 -10.05 2.56
CA CYS A 71 9.85 -9.39 1.30
C CYS A 71 10.80 -9.86 0.18
N LEU A 72 12.11 -9.89 0.46
CA LEU A 72 13.13 -10.34 -0.49
C LEU A 72 12.97 -11.82 -0.88
N GLU A 73 12.60 -12.69 0.07
CA GLU A 73 12.30 -14.10 -0.20
C GLU A 73 11.10 -14.26 -1.15
N VAL A 74 10.01 -13.53 -0.88
CA VAL A 74 8.78 -13.59 -1.69
C VAL A 74 9.03 -13.08 -3.12
N GLU A 75 9.79 -12.01 -3.27
CA GLU A 75 10.22 -11.51 -4.58
C GLU A 75 11.06 -12.52 -5.34
N THR A 76 12.02 -13.16 -4.65
CA THR A 76 12.89 -14.17 -5.24
C THR A 76 12.09 -15.39 -5.69
N ALA A 77 11.11 -15.83 -4.88
CA ALA A 77 10.20 -16.91 -5.23
C ALA A 77 9.32 -16.59 -6.47
N ARG A 78 9.10 -15.30 -6.76
CA ARG A 78 8.44 -14.83 -7.98
C ARG A 78 9.41 -14.43 -9.10
N GLY A 79 10.67 -14.82 -9.01
CA GLY A 79 11.64 -14.65 -10.09
C GLY A 79 12.13 -13.21 -10.27
N ARG A 80 12.10 -12.37 -9.23
CA ARG A 80 12.67 -11.02 -9.30
C ARG A 80 14.17 -11.09 -9.59
N VAL A 81 14.62 -10.47 -10.67
CA VAL A 81 16.05 -10.30 -11.02
C VAL A 81 16.40 -8.81 -11.07
N ARG A 82 17.47 -8.41 -10.38
CA ARG A 82 17.91 -7.01 -10.29
C ARG A 82 19.00 -6.73 -11.34
N THR A 83 18.60 -6.51 -12.60
CA THR A 83 19.54 -6.23 -13.71
C THR A 83 19.73 -4.75 -14.00
N VAL A 84 18.66 -3.95 -13.95
CA VAL A 84 18.65 -2.52 -14.29
C VAL A 84 17.97 -1.74 -13.17
N ARG A 85 18.56 -0.61 -12.76
CA ARG A 85 17.93 0.29 -11.79
C ARG A 85 16.59 0.78 -12.34
N TRP A 86 15.52 0.58 -11.58
CA TRP A 86 14.13 0.85 -12.00
C TRP A 86 13.68 0.09 -13.26
N GLY A 87 14.34 -1.01 -13.60
CA GLY A 87 13.94 -1.89 -14.71
C GLY A 87 12.71 -2.74 -14.37
N PRO A 88 12.13 -3.42 -15.35
CA PRO A 88 10.91 -4.21 -15.14
C PRO A 88 11.13 -5.37 -14.15
N ARG A 89 10.08 -5.73 -13.41
CA ARG A 89 10.13 -6.74 -12.35
C ARG A 89 8.80 -7.48 -12.20
N THR A 90 8.89 -8.76 -11.85
CA THR A 90 7.73 -9.62 -11.57
C THR A 90 7.02 -9.24 -10.28
N LEU A 91 7.79 -8.84 -9.25
CA LEU A 91 7.26 -8.39 -7.97
C LEU A 91 8.26 -7.45 -7.30
N ASP A 92 7.74 -6.42 -6.64
CA ASP A 92 8.44 -5.45 -5.79
C ASP A 92 7.65 -5.29 -4.50
N LEU A 93 8.31 -5.46 -3.35
CA LEU A 93 7.72 -5.30 -2.02
C LEU A 93 8.54 -4.28 -1.23
N ASP A 94 7.93 -3.13 -0.95
CA ASP A 94 8.57 -2.01 -0.26
C ASP A 94 7.99 -1.84 1.14
N LEU A 95 8.85 -1.86 2.18
CA LEU A 95 8.43 -1.48 3.54
C LEU A 95 8.23 0.03 3.64
N LEU A 96 6.96 0.47 3.60
CA LEU A 96 6.59 1.89 3.56
C LEU A 96 6.61 2.54 4.95
N LEU A 97 5.95 1.89 5.92
CA LEU A 97 5.84 2.35 7.29
C LEU A 97 5.93 1.17 8.26
N TYR A 98 6.47 1.43 9.44
CA TYR A 98 6.47 0.51 10.58
C TYR A 98 6.11 1.30 11.83
N ASN A 99 4.83 1.28 12.20
CA ASN A 99 4.28 2.13 13.26
C ASN A 99 4.76 3.60 13.11
N SER A 100 5.20 4.22 14.20
CA SER A 100 5.83 5.55 14.20
C SER A 100 7.36 5.48 14.23
N MET A 101 7.98 4.38 13.80
CA MET A 101 9.43 4.21 13.86
C MET A 101 10.15 4.99 12.75
N ASN A 102 11.31 5.55 13.10
CA ASN A 102 12.29 6.07 12.15
C ASN A 102 13.51 5.13 12.17
N ILE A 103 13.76 4.45 11.06
CA ILE A 103 14.78 3.40 10.93
C ILE A 103 15.76 3.81 9.84
N ALA A 104 17.04 3.75 10.17
CA ALA A 104 18.13 4.04 9.24
C ALA A 104 19.25 3.01 9.43
N GLU A 105 19.11 1.87 8.75
CA GLU A 105 20.06 0.76 8.77
C GLU A 105 20.63 0.52 7.36
N PRO A 106 21.78 -0.16 7.22
CA PRO A 106 22.28 -0.55 5.91
C PRO A 106 21.25 -1.38 5.13
N GLY A 107 20.74 -0.83 4.04
CA GLY A 107 19.73 -1.50 3.19
C GLY A 107 18.28 -1.36 3.64
N LEU A 108 18.00 -0.73 4.79
CA LEU A 108 16.64 -0.54 5.31
C LEU A 108 16.41 0.89 5.82
N ARG A 109 15.43 1.58 5.24
CA ARG A 109 14.99 2.90 5.68
C ARG A 109 13.48 2.92 5.81
N VAL A 110 12.99 3.35 6.98
CA VAL A 110 11.57 3.49 7.28
C VAL A 110 11.33 4.84 7.98
N PRO A 111 10.38 5.67 7.56
CA PRO A 111 9.52 5.53 6.38
C PRO A 111 10.31 5.35 5.08
N HIS A 112 9.71 4.68 4.09
CA HIS A 112 10.38 4.49 2.80
C HIS A 112 10.76 5.86 2.21
N PRO A 113 12.03 6.09 1.78
CA PRO A 113 12.51 7.42 1.41
C PRO A 113 11.73 8.10 0.28
N GLU A 114 11.14 7.30 -0.59
CA GLU A 114 10.40 7.77 -1.76
C GLU A 114 8.89 7.83 -1.54
N LEU A 115 8.39 7.45 -0.35
CA LEU A 115 6.95 7.37 -0.07
C LEU A 115 6.24 8.70 -0.35
N LEU A 116 6.85 9.81 0.06
CA LEU A 116 6.27 11.16 -0.08
C LEU A 116 6.32 11.69 -1.52
N HIS A 117 7.06 11.01 -2.40
CA HIS A 117 7.28 11.43 -3.79
C HIS A 117 6.54 10.56 -4.80
N ARG A 118 5.83 9.52 -4.34
CA ARG A 118 5.21 8.50 -5.20
C ARG A 118 3.74 8.35 -4.88
N ARG A 119 2.89 8.90 -5.74
CA ARG A 119 1.43 8.81 -5.58
C ARG A 119 0.93 7.38 -5.55
N PHE A 120 1.55 6.49 -6.33
CA PHE A 120 1.19 5.06 -6.39
C PHE A 120 1.49 4.27 -5.11
N ALA A 121 2.26 4.84 -4.17
CA ALA A 121 2.43 4.31 -2.83
C ALA A 121 1.57 5.08 -1.82
N LEU A 122 1.54 6.42 -1.92
CA LEU A 122 0.89 7.30 -0.97
C LEU A 122 -0.64 7.23 -1.01
N GLU A 123 -1.24 7.29 -2.20
CA GLU A 123 -2.71 7.27 -2.35
C GLU A 123 -3.31 5.91 -1.94
N PRO A 124 -2.77 4.75 -2.37
CA PRO A 124 -3.30 3.46 -1.92
C PRO A 124 -3.05 3.22 -0.42
N LEU A 125 -1.96 3.74 0.16
CA LEU A 125 -1.74 3.69 1.61
C LEU A 125 -2.84 4.46 2.37
N LEU A 126 -3.14 5.68 1.93
CA LEU A 126 -4.16 6.51 2.57
C LEU A 126 -5.59 6.00 2.33
N GLU A 127 -5.84 5.17 1.31
CA GLU A 127 -7.10 4.46 1.13
C GLU A 127 -7.39 3.52 2.32
N VAL A 128 -6.36 2.84 2.85
CA VAL A 128 -6.51 1.81 3.90
C VAL A 128 -5.97 2.21 5.28
N TRP A 129 -5.22 3.31 5.34
CA TRP A 129 -4.75 3.91 6.58
C TRP A 129 -4.84 5.45 6.49
N PRO A 130 -6.07 6.01 6.54
CA PRO A 130 -6.30 7.43 6.23
C PRO A 130 -5.63 8.41 7.19
N ASP A 131 -5.41 7.99 8.44
CA ASP A 131 -4.79 8.77 9.51
C ASP A 131 -3.29 8.44 9.70
N ALA A 132 -2.67 7.75 8.73
CA ALA A 132 -1.24 7.45 8.75
C ALA A 132 -0.40 8.72 8.88
N LYS A 133 0.65 8.65 9.69
CA LYS A 133 1.54 9.77 10.01
C LYS A 133 2.99 9.38 9.83
N LEU A 134 3.82 10.36 9.55
CA LEU A 134 5.26 10.24 9.72
C LEU A 134 5.62 10.08 11.20
N PRO A 135 6.82 9.57 11.53
CA PRO A 135 7.35 9.59 12.89
C PRO A 135 7.36 10.98 13.55
N SER A 136 7.45 12.05 12.75
CA SER A 136 7.33 13.44 13.19
C SER A 136 5.93 13.82 13.68
N GLY A 137 4.92 12.98 13.45
CA GLY A 137 3.50 13.22 13.78
C GLY A 137 2.70 13.88 12.66
N GLU A 138 3.38 14.28 11.58
CA GLU A 138 2.75 14.90 10.42
C GLU A 138 1.86 13.90 9.65
N PRO A 139 0.62 14.27 9.30
CA PRO A 139 -0.29 13.39 8.55
C PRO A 139 0.19 13.19 7.12
N LEU A 140 0.22 11.95 6.64
CA LEU A 140 0.67 11.65 5.28
C LEU A 140 -0.20 12.28 4.18
N SER A 141 -1.46 12.54 4.48
CA SER A 141 -2.39 13.21 3.55
C SER A 141 -1.93 14.60 3.11
N GLN A 142 -1.09 15.29 3.90
CA GLN A 142 -0.57 16.60 3.53
C GLN A 142 0.37 16.57 2.32
N PHE A 143 0.92 15.39 1.96
CA PHE A 143 1.88 15.23 0.87
C PHE A 143 1.21 14.88 -0.47
N ILE A 144 -0.09 14.56 -0.50
CA ILE A 144 -0.82 14.24 -1.73
C ILE A 144 -0.75 15.36 -2.79
N PRO A 145 -0.90 16.66 -2.45
CA PRO A 145 -0.82 17.73 -3.44
C PRO A 145 0.50 17.77 -4.21
N ALA A 146 1.62 17.36 -3.59
CA ALA A 146 2.95 17.38 -4.21
C ALA A 146 3.14 16.31 -5.29
N VAL A 147 2.25 15.32 -5.36
CA VAL A 147 2.31 14.19 -6.30
C VAL A 147 1.05 14.08 -7.16
N ALA A 148 0.16 15.09 -7.11
CA ALA A 148 -1.16 15.06 -7.74
C ALA A 148 -1.12 15.01 -9.28
N ASP A 149 0.00 15.41 -9.88
CA ASP A 149 0.25 15.34 -11.32
C ASP A 149 0.54 13.91 -11.82
N GLN A 150 0.94 13.00 -10.92
CA GLN A 150 1.18 11.60 -11.24
C GLN A 150 -0.15 10.90 -11.53
N GLN A 151 -0.25 10.21 -12.66
CA GLN A 151 -1.48 9.54 -13.09
C GLN A 151 -1.62 8.18 -12.41
N LEU A 152 -2.76 7.96 -11.75
CA LEU A 152 -3.17 6.69 -11.15
C LEU A 152 -4.55 6.31 -11.68
N GLU A 153 -4.65 5.12 -12.27
CA GLU A 153 -5.92 4.57 -12.72
C GLU A 153 -6.31 3.40 -11.81
N ARG A 154 -7.52 3.41 -11.24
CA ARG A 154 -8.02 2.26 -10.47
C ARG A 154 -8.24 1.07 -11.40
N TRP A 155 -7.55 -0.03 -11.11
CA TRP A 155 -7.62 -1.26 -11.89
C TRP A 155 -8.71 -2.19 -11.35
N THR A 156 -9.56 -2.69 -12.24
CA THR A 156 -10.57 -3.71 -11.90
C THR A 156 -10.13 -5.05 -12.48
N PRO A 157 -9.78 -6.05 -11.65
CA PRO A 157 -9.44 -7.39 -12.11
C PRO A 157 -10.53 -8.00 -12.99
N ALA A 158 -10.11 -8.70 -14.04
CA ALA A 158 -10.99 -9.62 -14.74
C ALA A 158 -11.48 -10.71 -13.75
N ALA A 159 -12.66 -11.29 -13.98
CA ALA A 159 -13.33 -12.18 -13.03
C ALA A 159 -12.59 -13.51 -12.70
N THR A 160 -11.36 -13.70 -13.17
CA THR A 160 -10.59 -14.94 -13.04
C THR A 160 -9.45 -14.76 -12.05
N THR A 161 -9.54 -15.47 -10.92
CA THR A 161 -8.52 -15.69 -9.88
C THR A 161 -8.07 -14.47 -9.05
N GLY A 162 -7.62 -13.36 -9.66
CA GLY A 162 -7.11 -12.18 -8.93
C GLY A 162 -8.17 -11.47 -8.07
N ARG A 163 -9.43 -11.46 -8.55
CA ARG A 163 -10.56 -10.88 -7.82
C ARG A 163 -10.87 -11.61 -6.51
N ALA A 164 -10.64 -12.92 -6.41
CA ALA A 164 -11.02 -13.70 -5.24
C ALA A 164 -10.09 -13.44 -4.03
N VAL A 165 -8.79 -13.29 -4.27
CA VAL A 165 -7.79 -13.03 -3.22
C VAL A 165 -7.92 -11.59 -2.72
N PHE A 166 -7.94 -10.60 -3.62
CA PHE A 166 -8.15 -9.21 -3.24
C PHE A 166 -9.51 -8.99 -2.57
N ASN A 167 -10.58 -9.66 -3.04
CA ASN A 167 -11.87 -9.60 -2.35
C ASN A 167 -11.83 -10.26 -0.96
N ARG A 168 -11.07 -11.35 -0.76
CA ARG A 168 -10.94 -11.98 0.56
C ARG A 168 -10.39 -11.00 1.60
N PHE A 169 -9.50 -10.10 1.20
CA PHE A 169 -8.91 -9.09 2.07
C PHE A 169 -9.63 -7.73 2.06
N ALA A 170 -10.45 -7.44 1.04
CA ALA A 170 -11.19 -6.18 0.90
C ALA A 170 -12.35 -6.00 1.90
N PHE A 171 -12.81 -7.07 2.57
CA PHE A 171 -13.99 -7.03 3.47
C PHE A 171 -13.68 -6.67 4.94
N LEU A 172 -12.44 -6.26 5.26
CA LEU A 172 -12.02 -5.94 6.64
C LEU A 172 -11.85 -4.45 6.93
N VAL A 173 -12.46 -3.56 6.14
CA VAL A 173 -12.57 -2.14 6.55
C VAL A 173 -13.60 -2.05 7.69
N PRO A 174 -13.22 -1.65 8.92
CA PRO A 174 -14.21 -1.39 9.95
C PRO A 174 -15.08 -0.22 9.47
N MET A 175 -16.38 -0.47 9.43
CA MET A 175 -17.46 0.41 9.00
C MET A 175 -17.65 1.63 9.96
N ILE A 176 -16.56 2.29 10.38
CA ILE A 176 -16.58 3.36 11.40
C ILE A 176 -16.65 4.76 10.76
N ALA A 177 -16.46 4.91 9.45
CA ALA A 177 -16.48 6.23 8.81
C ALA A 177 -17.88 6.82 8.49
N LEU A 178 -18.99 6.18 8.90
CA LEU A 178 -20.35 6.65 8.56
C LEU A 178 -21.16 7.25 9.73
N ILE A 179 -20.57 7.48 10.91
CA ILE A 179 -21.33 8.01 12.07
C ILE A 179 -21.13 9.52 12.29
N LEU A 180 -20.10 10.16 11.71
CA LEU A 180 -19.82 11.58 11.97
C LEU A 180 -20.62 12.58 11.10
N VAL A 181 -21.33 12.13 10.06
CA VAL A 181 -22.16 13.04 9.24
C VAL A 181 -23.58 13.23 9.81
N VAL A 182 -24.07 12.29 10.64
CA VAL A 182 -25.45 12.36 11.16
C VAL A 182 -25.56 13.26 12.41
N TRP A 183 -24.49 13.42 13.20
CA TRP A 183 -24.54 14.27 14.40
C TRP A 183 -24.49 15.77 14.11
N TRP A 184 -23.91 16.19 12.99
CA TRP A 184 -23.92 17.61 12.62
C TRP A 184 -25.30 18.07 12.10
N ALA A 185 -26.05 17.18 11.45
CA ALA A 185 -27.39 17.48 10.94
C ALA A 185 -28.47 17.51 12.05
N VAL A 186 -28.35 16.69 13.10
CA VAL A 186 -29.34 16.66 14.20
C VAL A 186 -29.09 17.79 15.21
N GLY A 187 -27.83 18.16 15.47
CA GLY A 187 -27.50 19.27 16.39
C GLY A 187 -27.92 20.65 15.88
N TRP A 188 -27.97 20.85 14.56
CA TRP A 188 -28.40 22.13 13.96
C TRP A 188 -29.92 22.33 14.02
N LEU A 189 -30.72 21.25 13.96
CA LEU A 189 -32.18 21.35 13.96
C LEU A 189 -32.78 21.60 15.36
N VAL A 190 -32.11 21.16 16.43
CA VAL A 190 -32.61 21.32 17.81
C VAL A 190 -32.39 22.74 18.36
N ASN A 191 -31.47 23.52 17.79
CA ASN A 191 -31.14 24.87 18.25
C ASN A 191 -31.91 26.00 17.52
N GLN A 192 -32.99 25.66 16.81
CA GLN A 192 -33.86 26.60 16.09
C GLN A 192 -35.32 26.56 16.58
N VAL A 193 -35.64 25.78 17.63
CA VAL A 193 -37.02 25.61 18.14
C VAL A 193 -37.11 25.75 19.68
N LEU A 194 -36.08 26.25 20.35
CA LEU A 194 -36.13 26.71 21.74
C LEU A 194 -35.41 28.06 21.85
#